data_AF-C0HGE4-F1
#
_entry.id   AF-C0HGE4-F1
#
_cell.length_a   1.000
_cell.length_b   1.000
_cell.length_c   1.000
_cell.angle_alpha   90.00
_cell.angle_beta   90.00
_cell.angle_gamma   90.00
#
_symmetry.space_group_name_H-M   'P 1'
#
loop_
_entity.id
_entity.type
_entity.pdbx_description
1 polymer ?
#
loop_
_entity_poly.entity_id
_entity_poly.type
_entity_poly.pdbx_seq_one_letter_code
_entity_poly.pdbx_strand_id
1 'polypeptide(L)'
;MEFGRKPLSLVELCVRKAIDNLRYMGSVDGVEMDLLKRILPHCTMEQLTRVENSTEMDLSLVTDPLWRRFYQREFGQEHTSKVIARLKELGQKTPYTWRELFAAKKEKQKEVEDKMLDKFTKKFQAERAEKQSKQIKLCTKVPPSSKRSFFGGSGPSSVSSSSYKSPILKKARIEVNR
;
A
#
# COMPACT_ATOMS: atom_id res chain seq x y z
N MET A 1 9.45 -36.27 -37.92
CA MET A 1 9.34 -37.67 -37.45
C MET A 1 9.84 -37.71 -36.01
N GLU A 2 8.94 -37.52 -35.04
CA GLU A 2 9.28 -37.54 -33.60
C GLU A 2 9.02 -38.93 -33.04
N PHE A 3 9.77 -39.93 -33.51
CA PHE A 3 9.70 -41.30 -32.98
C PHE A 3 10.71 -41.43 -31.83
N GLY A 4 10.22 -41.51 -30.59
CA GLY A 4 11.09 -41.88 -29.47
C GLY A 4 10.76 -41.30 -28.10
N ARG A 5 9.55 -40.75 -27.86
CA ARG A 5 9.16 -40.48 -26.47
C ARG A 5 8.98 -41.81 -25.75
N LYS A 6 9.99 -42.20 -24.96
CA LYS A 6 9.87 -43.29 -23.98
C LYS A 6 8.55 -43.08 -23.22
N PRO A 7 7.73 -44.14 -23.03
CA PRO A 7 6.52 -43.99 -22.24
C PRO A 7 6.89 -43.39 -20.88
N LEU A 8 6.12 -42.39 -20.45
CA LEU A 8 6.36 -41.74 -19.18
C LEU A 8 6.22 -42.78 -18.06
N SER A 9 7.11 -42.74 -17.08
CA SER A 9 6.99 -43.60 -15.90
C SER A 9 5.73 -43.21 -15.11
N LEU A 10 5.21 -44.15 -14.31
CA LEU A 10 4.08 -43.86 -13.43
C LEU A 10 4.36 -42.65 -12.52
N VAL A 11 5.58 -42.56 -12.00
CA VAL A 11 6.04 -41.45 -11.16
C VAL A 11 5.95 -40.11 -11.91
N GLU A 12 6.34 -40.07 -13.19
CA GLU A 12 6.27 -38.86 -14.00
C GLU A 12 4.83 -38.39 -14.21
N LEU A 13 3.93 -39.33 -14.47
CA LEU A 13 2.50 -39.04 -14.63
C LEU A 13 1.90 -38.49 -13.34
N CYS A 14 2.26 -39.05 -12.18
CA CYS A 14 1.84 -38.56 -10.87
C CYS A 14 2.38 -37.17 -10.56
N VAL A 15 3.67 -36.90 -10.83
CA VAL A 15 4.28 -35.58 -10.63
C VAL A 15 3.59 -34.53 -11.50
N ARG A 16 3.34 -34.83 -12.77
CA ARG A 16 2.63 -33.91 -13.67
C ARG A 16 1.22 -33.63 -13.17
N LYS A 17 0.49 -34.67 -12.75
CA LYS A 17 -0.85 -34.51 -12.20
C LYS A 17 -0.87 -33.68 -10.92
N ALA A 18 0.15 -33.83 -10.06
CA ALA A 18 0.31 -33.01 -8.87
C ALA A 18 0.55 -31.54 -9.23
N ILE A 19 1.42 -31.27 -10.21
CA ILE A 19 1.67 -29.91 -10.73
C ILE A 19 0.40 -29.27 -11.31
N ASP A 20 -0.45 -30.04 -12.00
CA ASP A 20 -1.72 -29.52 -12.52
C ASP A 20 -2.74 -29.21 -11.41
N ASN A 21 -2.57 -29.76 -10.20
CA ASN A 21 -3.51 -29.67 -9.08
C ASN A 21 -2.93 -28.99 -7.83
N LEU A 22 -1.86 -28.20 -7.97
CA LEU A 22 -1.20 -27.48 -6.85
C LEU A 22 -2.16 -26.64 -6.00
N ARG A 23 -3.23 -26.12 -6.61
CA ARG A 23 -4.29 -25.36 -5.92
C ARG A 23 -5.00 -26.12 -4.79
N TYR A 24 -5.02 -27.45 -4.87
CA TYR A 24 -5.64 -28.32 -3.87
C TYR A 24 -4.62 -28.99 -2.96
N MET A 25 -3.32 -28.74 -3.13
CA MET A 25 -2.33 -29.28 -2.22
C MET A 25 -2.47 -28.65 -0.83
N GLY A 26 -2.56 -29.53 0.17
CA GLY A 26 -2.57 -29.18 1.59
C GLY A 26 -1.26 -29.61 2.24
N SER A 27 -1.36 -30.39 3.32
CA SER A 27 -0.20 -31.00 3.97
C SER A 27 0.52 -31.93 2.98
N VAL A 28 1.86 -31.90 3.04
CA VAL A 28 2.74 -32.76 2.26
C VAL A 28 3.59 -33.66 3.18
N ASP A 29 3.07 -33.95 4.37
CA ASP A 29 3.70 -34.84 5.33
C ASP A 29 3.85 -36.26 4.76
N GLY A 30 5.05 -36.85 4.91
CA GLY A 30 5.36 -38.19 4.45
C GLY A 30 5.74 -38.33 2.96
N VAL A 31 5.74 -37.24 2.18
CA VAL A 31 6.22 -37.29 0.78
C VAL A 31 7.74 -37.21 0.73
N GLU A 32 8.34 -38.03 -0.12
CA GLU A 32 9.79 -38.06 -0.33
C GLU A 32 10.34 -36.70 -0.80
N MET A 33 11.48 -36.29 -0.23
CA MET A 33 12.13 -35.01 -0.54
C MET A 33 12.45 -34.84 -2.03
N ASP A 34 12.79 -35.92 -2.73
CA ASP A 34 13.13 -35.86 -4.15
C ASP A 34 11.90 -35.63 -5.04
N LEU A 35 10.72 -36.13 -4.65
CA LEU A 35 9.47 -35.77 -5.32
C LEU A 35 9.11 -34.31 -5.05
N LEU A 36 9.33 -33.83 -3.82
CA LEU A 36 9.06 -32.44 -3.46
C LEU A 36 9.93 -31.46 -4.23
N LYS A 37 11.21 -31.76 -4.43
CA LYS A 37 12.12 -30.98 -5.29
C LYS A 37 11.63 -30.87 -6.73
N ARG A 38 10.78 -31.78 -7.19
CA ARG A 38 10.20 -31.77 -8.55
C ARG A 38 8.86 -31.04 -8.62
N ILE A 39 8.05 -31.12 -7.57
CA ILE A 39 6.70 -30.54 -7.54
C ILE A 39 6.72 -29.08 -7.05
N LEU A 40 7.36 -28.82 -5.90
CA LEU A 40 7.34 -27.50 -5.23
C LEU A 40 7.89 -26.34 -6.05
N PRO A 41 8.88 -26.51 -6.96
CA PRO A 41 9.34 -25.39 -7.80
C PRO A 41 8.27 -24.79 -8.71
N HIS A 42 7.19 -25.53 -8.98
CA HIS A 42 6.07 -25.06 -9.80
C HIS A 42 4.98 -24.37 -8.99
N CYS A 43 5.07 -24.38 -7.66
CA CYS A 43 4.11 -23.70 -6.79
C CYS A 43 4.18 -22.18 -6.95
N THR A 44 3.03 -21.52 -6.80
CA THR A 44 3.00 -20.08 -6.54
C THR A 44 3.41 -19.79 -5.10
N MET A 45 3.75 -18.54 -4.81
CA MET A 45 4.12 -18.11 -3.45
C MET A 45 3.01 -18.39 -2.43
N GLU A 46 1.75 -18.12 -2.80
CA GLU A 46 0.58 -18.38 -1.93
C GLU A 46 0.38 -19.87 -1.68
N GLN A 47 0.55 -20.69 -2.73
CA GLN A 47 0.48 -22.15 -2.62
C GLN A 47 1.59 -22.69 -1.72
N LEU A 48 2.83 -22.22 -1.87
CA LEU A 48 3.95 -22.62 -1.03
C LEU A 48 3.70 -22.27 0.43
N THR A 49 3.18 -21.07 0.70
CA THR A 49 2.82 -20.62 2.06
C THR A 49 1.74 -21.52 2.67
N ARG A 50 0.74 -21.90 1.89
CA ARG A 50 -0.33 -22.79 2.34
C ARG A 50 0.19 -24.19 2.69
N VAL A 51 1.04 -24.75 1.84
CA VAL A 51 1.68 -26.05 2.07
C VAL A 51 2.52 -26.01 3.34
N GLU A 52 3.41 -25.02 3.50
CA GLU A 52 4.24 -24.88 4.70
C GLU A 52 3.43 -24.67 5.99
N ASN A 53 2.28 -23.99 5.92
CA ASN A 53 1.42 -23.79 7.10
C ASN A 53 0.62 -25.05 7.48
N SER A 54 0.47 -26.00 6.56
CA SER A 54 -0.31 -27.23 6.79
C SER A 54 0.55 -28.47 6.99
N THR A 55 1.86 -28.37 6.73
CA THR A 55 2.83 -29.46 6.84
C THR A 55 3.62 -29.27 8.13
N GLU A 56 3.78 -30.32 8.93
CA GLU A 56 4.58 -30.28 10.16
C GLU A 56 6.06 -30.58 9.90
N MET A 57 6.35 -31.32 8.83
CA MET A 57 7.70 -31.69 8.41
C MET A 57 8.56 -30.48 7.98
N ASP A 58 9.85 -30.51 8.33
CA ASP A 58 10.82 -29.49 7.94
C ASP A 58 11.06 -29.46 6.42
N LEU A 59 10.37 -28.55 5.73
CA LEU A 59 10.52 -28.34 4.29
C LEU A 59 11.66 -27.38 3.91
N SER A 60 12.40 -26.84 4.89
CA SER A 60 13.39 -25.77 4.70
C SER A 60 14.43 -26.10 3.63
N LEU A 61 14.84 -27.37 3.49
CA LEU A 61 15.81 -27.80 2.48
C LEU A 61 15.35 -27.54 1.05
N VAL A 62 14.04 -27.62 0.80
CA VAL A 62 13.44 -27.44 -0.53
C VAL A 62 12.84 -26.05 -0.68
N THR A 63 12.23 -25.51 0.38
CA THR A 63 11.49 -24.24 0.29
C THR A 63 12.40 -23.01 0.36
N ASP A 64 13.48 -23.04 1.13
CA ASP A 64 14.41 -21.91 1.29
C ASP A 64 14.97 -21.38 -0.06
N PRO A 65 15.45 -22.22 -1.00
CA PRO A 65 15.86 -21.74 -2.31
C PRO A 65 14.69 -21.21 -3.16
N LEU A 66 13.47 -21.70 -2.97
CA LEU A 66 12.28 -21.19 -3.65
C LEU A 66 11.89 -19.81 -3.12
N TRP A 67 11.92 -19.62 -1.80
CA TRP A 67 11.72 -18.33 -1.16
C TRP A 67 12.75 -17.30 -1.61
N ARG A 68 14.01 -17.70 -1.75
CA ARG A 68 15.05 -16.82 -2.34
C ARG A 68 14.68 -16.38 -3.77
N ARG A 69 14.19 -17.29 -4.62
CA ARG A 69 13.75 -16.95 -5.98
C ARG A 69 12.56 -16.01 -5.98
N PHE A 70 11.58 -16.23 -5.10
CA PHE A 70 10.45 -15.33 -4.95
C PHE A 70 10.89 -13.94 -4.49
N TYR A 71 11.79 -13.87 -3.51
CA TYR A 71 12.37 -12.61 -3.05
C TYR A 71 13.07 -11.85 -4.18
N GLN A 72 13.87 -12.54 -4.99
CA GLN A 72 14.56 -11.97 -6.14
C GLN A 72 13.61 -11.47 -7.22
N ARG A 73 12.49 -12.17 -7.44
CA ARG A 73 11.47 -11.78 -8.42
C ARG A 73 10.68 -10.54 -7.99
N GLU A 74 10.32 -10.44 -6.72
CA GLU A 74 9.51 -9.33 -6.20
C GLU A 74 10.33 -8.05 -5.94
N PHE A 75 11.54 -8.18 -5.39
CA PHE A 75 12.36 -7.04 -4.96
C PHE A 75 13.57 -6.75 -5.85
N GLY A 76 13.85 -7.64 -6.81
CA GLY A 76 14.98 -7.52 -7.71
C GLY A 76 16.27 -8.16 -7.20
N GLN A 77 17.20 -8.34 -8.13
CA GLN A 77 18.47 -9.02 -7.89
C GLN A 77 19.41 -8.20 -7.00
N GLU A 78 19.50 -6.90 -7.23
CA GLU A 78 20.37 -6.01 -6.45
C GLU A 78 20.03 -6.02 -4.95
N HIS A 79 18.74 -5.96 -4.63
CA HIS A 79 18.29 -6.01 -3.24
C HIS A 79 18.61 -7.37 -2.62
N THR A 80 18.39 -8.46 -3.36
CA THR A 80 18.70 -9.81 -2.90
C THR A 80 20.20 -9.97 -2.60
N SER A 81 21.06 -9.47 -3.48
CA SER A 81 22.52 -9.48 -3.28
C SER A 81 22.93 -8.68 -2.04
N LYS A 82 22.31 -7.52 -1.80
CA LYS A 82 22.53 -6.72 -0.57
C LYS A 82 22.14 -7.49 0.69
N VAL A 83 21.02 -8.22 0.67
CA VAL A 83 20.59 -9.05 1.81
C VAL A 83 21.57 -10.20 2.04
N ILE A 84 22.02 -10.87 0.98
CA ILE A 84 23.03 -11.94 1.08
C ILE A 84 24.35 -11.41 1.64
N ALA A 85 24.81 -10.24 1.18
CA ALA A 85 26.03 -9.60 1.68
C ALA A 85 25.91 -9.30 3.19
N ARG A 86 24.81 -8.70 3.62
CA ARG A 86 24.53 -8.43 5.04
C ARG A 86 24.46 -9.70 5.87
N LEU A 87 23.86 -10.76 5.35
CA LEU A 87 23.77 -12.05 6.06
C LEU A 87 25.15 -12.69 6.21
N LYS A 88 26.03 -12.57 5.21
CA LYS A 88 27.43 -13.00 5.29
C LYS A 88 28.21 -12.17 6.31
N GLU A 89 28.03 -10.85 6.31
CA GLU A 89 28.68 -9.92 7.26
C GLU A 89 28.27 -10.19 8.72
N LEU A 90 26.99 -10.48 8.96
CA LEU A 90 26.50 -10.80 10.31
C LEU A 90 27.10 -12.10 10.88
N GLY A 91 27.70 -12.94 10.01
CA GLY A 91 28.08 -14.31 10.36
C GLY A 91 26.85 -15.17 10.68
N GLN A 92 27.04 -16.46 10.94
CA GLN A 92 25.99 -17.45 11.25
C GLN A 92 25.15 -17.15 12.52
N LYS A 93 25.14 -15.92 13.03
CA LYS A 93 24.48 -15.52 14.27
C LYS A 93 22.96 -15.71 14.26
N THR A 94 22.34 -15.84 13.08
CA THR A 94 20.88 -15.92 12.98
C THR A 94 20.46 -16.91 11.88
N PRO A 95 19.72 -17.99 12.23
CA PRO A 95 19.14 -18.90 11.25
C PRO A 95 17.90 -18.26 10.61
N TYR A 96 18.06 -17.11 9.95
CA TYR A 96 16.94 -16.52 9.22
C TYR A 96 16.62 -17.36 7.99
N THR A 97 15.39 -17.86 7.93
CA THR A 97 14.86 -18.46 6.71
C THR A 97 14.51 -17.37 5.70
N TRP A 98 14.65 -17.65 4.39
CA TRP A 98 14.24 -16.67 3.36
C TRP A 98 12.76 -16.31 3.45
N ARG A 99 11.93 -17.20 4.00
CA ARG A 99 10.52 -16.98 4.32
C ARG A 99 10.33 -15.81 5.29
N GLU A 100 11.04 -15.81 6.42
CA GLU A 100 10.96 -14.74 7.43
C GLU A 100 11.43 -13.40 6.87
N LEU A 101 12.55 -13.40 6.13
CA LEU A 101 13.07 -12.20 5.47
C LEU A 101 12.05 -11.62 4.48
N PHE A 102 11.33 -12.50 3.77
CA PHE A 102 10.28 -12.11 2.85
C PHE A 102 9.07 -11.51 3.58
N ALA A 103 8.58 -12.17 4.64
CA ALA A 103 7.47 -11.69 5.45
C ALA A 103 7.74 -10.31 6.07
N ALA A 104 8.91 -10.15 6.72
CA ALA A 104 9.32 -8.89 7.33
C ALA A 104 9.46 -7.76 6.30
N LYS A 105 9.86 -8.07 5.06
CA LYS A 105 9.95 -7.08 3.99
C LYS A 105 8.56 -6.65 3.51
N LYS A 106 7.63 -7.59 3.32
CA LYS A 106 6.24 -7.30 2.94
C LYS A 106 5.53 -6.46 3.99
N GLU A 107 5.71 -6.78 5.26
CA GLU A 107 5.15 -6.01 6.38
C GLU A 107 5.63 -4.56 6.34
N LYS A 108 6.94 -4.33 6.20
CA LYS A 108 7.51 -2.98 6.06
C LYS A 108 6.97 -2.22 4.85
N GLN A 109 6.74 -2.90 3.71
CA GLN A 109 6.14 -2.26 2.55
C GLN A 109 4.71 -1.82 2.84
N LYS A 110 3.88 -2.70 3.43
CA LYS A 110 2.51 -2.37 3.80
C LYS A 110 2.46 -1.19 4.77
N GLU A 111 3.30 -1.17 5.80
CA GLU A 111 3.36 -0.03 6.73
C GLU A 111 3.72 1.29 6.03
N VAL A 112 4.63 1.25 5.05
CA VAL A 112 5.00 2.44 4.29
C VAL A 112 3.85 2.88 3.38
N GLU A 113 3.18 1.94 2.71
CA GLU A 113 2.01 2.21 1.89
C GLU A 113 0.87 2.81 2.73
N ASP A 114 0.55 2.23 3.89
CA ASP A 114 -0.48 2.72 4.81
C ASP A 114 -0.17 4.13 5.29
N LYS A 115 1.08 4.40 5.69
CA LYS A 115 1.53 5.76 6.09
C LYS A 115 1.41 6.75 4.94
N MET A 116 1.61 6.32 3.70
CA MET A 116 1.47 7.17 2.52
C MET A 116 0.00 7.43 2.20
N LEU A 117 -0.85 6.39 2.26
CA LEU A 117 -2.29 6.51 2.11
C LEU A 117 -2.88 7.47 3.15
N ASP A 118 -2.49 7.35 4.41
CA ASP A 118 -2.91 8.26 5.49
C ASP A 118 -2.50 9.70 5.24
N LYS A 119 -1.32 9.93 4.67
CA LYS A 119 -0.88 11.27 4.28
C LYS A 119 -1.75 11.82 3.14
N PHE A 120 -2.10 11.01 2.16
CA PHE A 120 -2.99 11.41 1.07
C PHE A 120 -4.41 11.70 1.57
N THR A 121 -4.99 10.82 2.38
CA THR A 121 -6.36 11.01 2.91
C THR A 121 -6.46 12.29 3.73
N LYS A 122 -5.47 12.58 4.59
CA LYS A 122 -5.39 13.83 5.36
C LYS A 122 -5.33 15.06 4.45
N LYS A 123 -4.52 15.02 3.39
CA LYS A 123 -4.44 16.13 2.40
C LYS A 123 -5.77 16.35 1.69
N PHE A 124 -6.43 15.29 1.23
CA PHE A 124 -7.73 15.40 0.58
C PHE A 124 -8.82 15.92 1.53
N GLN A 125 -8.83 15.48 2.79
CA GLN A 125 -9.77 15.99 3.79
C GLN A 125 -9.54 17.47 4.09
N ALA A 126 -8.28 17.90 4.22
CA ALA A 126 -7.93 19.30 4.43
C ALA A 126 -8.39 20.19 3.25
N GLU A 127 -8.14 19.76 2.01
CA GLU A 127 -8.57 20.49 0.82
C GLU A 127 -10.10 20.53 0.69
N ARG A 128 -10.78 19.43 1.02
CA ARG A 128 -12.25 19.38 1.02
C ARG A 128 -12.84 20.32 2.08
N ALA A 129 -12.26 20.37 3.27
CA ALA A 129 -12.68 21.28 4.34
C ALA A 129 -12.45 22.74 3.94
N GLU A 130 -11.36 23.04 3.24
CA GLU A 130 -11.08 24.38 2.70
C GLU A 130 -12.10 24.78 1.62
N LYS A 131 -12.50 23.85 0.74
CA LYS A 131 -13.55 24.10 -0.26
C LYS A 131 -14.92 24.32 0.39
N GLN A 132 -15.25 23.56 1.44
CA GLN A 132 -16.50 23.71 2.18
C GLN A 132 -16.54 25.01 3.00
N SER A 133 -15.42 25.47 3.57
CA SER A 133 -15.37 26.74 4.31
C SER A 133 -15.56 27.95 3.39
N LYS A 134 -15.12 27.84 2.13
CA LYS A 134 -15.32 28.85 1.09
C LYS A 134 -16.68 28.76 0.37
N GLN A 135 -17.48 27.72 0.64
CA GLN A 135 -18.77 27.52 -0.03
C GLN A 135 -19.80 28.54 0.46
N ILE A 136 -20.39 29.29 -0.48
CA ILE A 136 -21.43 30.29 -0.19
C ILE A 136 -22.65 29.56 0.39
N LYS A 137 -23.01 29.90 1.63
CA LYS A 137 -24.25 29.42 2.26
C LYS A 137 -25.41 30.32 1.83
N LEU A 138 -26.42 29.73 1.21
CA LEU A 138 -27.62 30.45 0.80
C LEU A 138 -28.41 30.83 2.07
N CYS A 139 -28.39 32.11 2.45
CA CYS A 139 -29.17 32.60 3.57
C CYS A 139 -30.62 32.77 3.12
N THR A 140 -31.49 31.82 3.47
CA THR A 140 -32.95 31.93 3.25
C THR A 140 -33.66 32.69 4.36
N LYS A 141 -32.94 33.13 5.39
CA LYS A 141 -33.47 34.09 6.35
C LYS A 141 -33.57 35.43 5.65
N VAL A 142 -34.76 35.73 5.14
CA VAL A 142 -35.18 37.11 4.92
C VAL A 142 -34.91 37.83 6.24
N PRO A 143 -34.06 38.87 6.28
CA PRO A 143 -33.81 39.60 7.51
C PRO A 143 -35.17 40.07 8.06
N PRO A 144 -35.42 39.99 9.38
CA PRO A 144 -36.67 40.48 9.94
C PRO A 144 -36.84 41.91 9.44
N SER A 145 -38.00 42.19 8.84
CA SER A 145 -38.39 43.50 8.32
C SER A 145 -38.47 44.49 9.49
N SER A 146 -37.31 44.95 9.95
CA SER A 146 -37.18 46.05 10.88
C SER A 146 -37.13 47.29 10.02
N LYS A 147 -38.20 48.10 10.10
CA LYS A 147 -38.50 49.34 9.38
C LYS A 147 -37.39 50.41 9.41
N ARG A 148 -36.19 50.10 8.93
CA ARG A 148 -35.09 51.07 8.81
C ARG A 148 -34.88 51.33 7.33
N SER A 149 -35.45 52.44 6.87
CA SER A 149 -35.32 52.98 5.52
C SER A 149 -33.83 53.13 5.18
N PHE A 150 -33.32 52.27 4.30
CA PHE A 150 -31.93 52.33 3.81
C PHE A 150 -31.73 53.38 2.70
N PHE A 151 -32.79 54.10 2.29
CA PHE A 151 -32.69 55.17 1.30
C PHE A 151 -33.34 56.44 1.83
N GLY A 152 -32.56 57.52 1.98
CA GLY A 152 -33.09 58.86 2.21
C GLY A 152 -32.70 59.50 3.54
N GLY A 153 -31.41 59.69 3.78
CA GLY A 153 -30.91 60.58 4.83
C GLY A 153 -30.03 61.66 4.21
N SER A 154 -30.66 62.64 3.55
CA SER A 154 -29.99 63.83 3.01
C SER A 154 -29.50 64.70 4.17
N GLY A 155 -28.22 64.60 4.50
CA GLY A 155 -27.53 65.52 5.41
C GLY A 155 -26.41 66.27 4.66
N PRO A 156 -26.44 67.61 4.60
CA PRO A 156 -25.47 68.39 3.83
C PRO A 156 -24.27 68.76 4.71
N SER A 157 -23.07 68.38 4.28
CA SER A 157 -21.87 69.21 4.47
C SER A 157 -20.68 68.50 3.82
N SER A 158 -20.28 69.05 2.67
CA SER A 158 -18.90 69.23 2.24
C SER A 158 -17.83 68.62 3.17
N VAL A 159 -17.13 67.59 2.70
CA VAL A 159 -15.67 67.66 2.50
C VAL A 159 -15.19 66.42 1.76
N SER A 160 -14.42 66.69 0.70
CA SER A 160 -13.38 65.85 0.12
C SER A 160 -13.80 64.56 -0.60
N SER A 161 -14.03 64.76 -1.90
CA SER A 161 -13.50 63.93 -2.98
C SER A 161 -12.30 63.07 -2.56
N SER A 162 -12.53 61.77 -2.42
CA SER A 162 -11.47 60.78 -2.48
C SER A 162 -12.11 59.46 -2.90
N SER A 163 -12.29 59.35 -4.22
CA SER A 163 -12.76 58.18 -4.95
C SER A 163 -11.80 57.01 -4.87
N TYR A 164 -11.26 56.65 -3.71
CA TYR A 164 -10.46 55.45 -3.57
C TYR A 164 -10.61 54.96 -2.14
N LYS A 165 -10.91 53.66 -1.99
CA LYS A 165 -10.54 52.76 -0.89
C LYS A 165 -11.70 51.83 -0.59
N SER A 166 -11.58 50.66 -1.21
CA SER A 166 -12.38 49.48 -0.95
C SER A 166 -12.44 49.15 0.55
N PRO A 167 -13.48 48.41 1.00
CA PRO A 167 -13.79 48.19 2.42
C PRO A 167 -12.64 47.65 3.27
N ILE A 168 -11.69 46.93 2.66
CA ILE A 168 -10.52 46.36 3.31
C ILE A 168 -9.68 47.42 4.04
N LEU A 169 -9.49 48.60 3.43
CA LEU A 169 -8.66 49.65 4.03
C LEU A 169 -9.37 50.39 5.16
N LYS A 170 -10.71 50.36 5.22
CA LYS A 170 -11.47 50.93 6.35
C LYS A 170 -11.27 50.10 7.62
N LYS A 171 -11.22 48.77 7.50
CA LYS A 171 -11.08 47.87 8.66
C LYS A 171 -9.68 47.96 9.30
N ALA A 172 -8.63 48.00 8.48
CA ALA A 172 -7.25 48.11 8.98
C ALA A 172 -7.00 49.38 9.82
N ARG A 173 -7.74 50.47 9.57
CA ARG A 173 -7.56 51.72 10.33
C ARG A 173 -8.29 51.75 11.67
N ILE A 174 -9.30 50.90 11.88
CA ILE A 174 -9.99 50.78 13.18
C ILE A 174 -9.07 50.07 14.20
N GLU A 175 -8.27 49.11 13.75
CA GLU A 175 -7.39 48.34 14.65
C GLU A 175 -6.13 49.09 15.10
N VAL A 176 -5.69 50.10 14.35
CA VAL A 176 -4.53 50.94 14.73
C VAL A 176 -4.88 51.98 15.79
N ASN A 177 -6.16 52.30 15.98
CA ASN A 177 -6.62 53.30 16.95
C ASN A 177 -7.19 52.69 18.23
N ARG A 178 -6.66 51.53 18.65
CA ARG A 178 -6.94 50.94 19.96
C ARG A 178 -5.65 50.79 20.74
#